data_AF-A0A8K0CPH6-F1
#
_entry.id   AF-A0A8K0CPH6-F1
#
_cell.length_a   1.000
_cell.length_b   1.000
_cell.length_c   1.000
_cell.angle_alpha   90.00
_cell.angle_beta   90.00
_cell.angle_gamma   90.00
#
_symmetry.space_group_name_H-M   'P 1'
#
loop_
_entity.id
_entity.type
_entity.pdbx_description
1 polymer ?
#
loop_
_entity_poly.entity_id
_entity_poly.type
_entity_poly.pdbx_seq_one_letter_code
_entity_poly.pdbx_strand_id
1 'polypeptide(L)'
;MQYGWTAAAIPILESEDTPVPIQKSDIVWIENTFMLGGFARIPFTIFALNRFGRKNSILIAAVQSLIAWILKASAGSVEVLYAARLIQGFAGNAAFVSAPMYMAKIADKKIRGFLGAC
;
A
#
# COMPACT_ATOMS: atom_id res chain seq x y z
N MET A 1 -1.71 8.48 -3.66
CA MET A 1 -1.89 9.33 -2.46
C MET A 1 -1.88 8.52 -1.16
N GLN A 2 -0.88 7.65 -0.93
CA GLN A 2 -0.78 6.85 0.30
C GLN A 2 0.25 7.43 1.29
N TYR A 3 1.35 7.97 0.77
CA TYR A 3 2.42 8.59 1.56
C TYR A 3 2.01 9.92 2.22
N GLY A 4 1.11 10.70 1.59
CA GLY A 4 0.66 11.99 2.12
C GLY A 4 -0.28 11.91 3.32
N TRP A 5 -0.95 10.77 3.55
CA TRP A 5 -1.85 10.61 4.70
C TRP A 5 -1.09 10.61 6.02
N THR A 6 0.13 10.07 6.05
CA THR A 6 1.01 10.06 7.24
C THR A 6 1.31 11.47 7.74
N ALA A 7 1.70 12.36 6.82
CA ALA A 7 2.06 13.74 7.16
C ALA A 7 0.90 14.54 7.76
N ALA A 8 -0.33 14.31 7.29
CA ALA A 8 -1.53 14.95 7.84
C ALA A 8 -2.05 14.27 9.13
N ALA A 9 -1.84 12.96 9.26
CA ALA A 9 -2.33 12.19 10.41
C ALA A 9 -1.46 12.37 11.66
N ILE A 10 -0.14 12.50 11.52
CA ILE A 10 0.79 12.68 12.66
C ILE A 10 0.38 13.83 13.60
N PRO A 11 0.14 15.08 13.14
CA PRO A 11 -0.25 16.17 14.04
C PRO A 11 -1.63 15.98 14.69
N ILE A 12 -2.52 15.22 14.05
CA ILE A 12 -3.84 14.88 14.59
C ILE A 12 -3.70 13.80 15.67
N LEU A 13 -2.80 12.84 15.48
CA LEU A 13 -2.52 11.74 16.41
C LEU A 13 -1.68 12.18 17.62
N GLU A 14 -0.91 13.27 17.49
CA GLU A 14 -0.19 13.91 18.61
C GLU A 14 -1.08 14.87 19.44
N SER A 15 -2.30 15.17 18.99
CA SER A 15 -3.21 16.07 19.71
C SER A 15 -3.89 15.38 20.91
N GLU A 16 -4.12 16.12 22.01
CA GLU A 16 -4.68 15.56 23.27
C GLU A 16 -6.13 15.02 23.14
N ASP A 17 -6.84 15.34 22.05
CA ASP A 17 -8.24 14.93 21.81
C ASP A 17 -8.39 13.62 21.00
N THR A 18 -7.30 12.89 20.77
CA THR A 18 -7.37 11.70 19.90
C THR A 18 -7.93 10.47 20.64
N PRO A 19 -8.85 9.69 20.02
CA PRO A 19 -9.33 8.42 20.58
C PRO A 19 -8.25 7.34 20.76
N VAL A 20 -7.03 7.59 20.28
CA VAL A 20 -5.94 6.62 20.23
C VAL A 20 -4.68 7.31 20.78
N PRO A 21 -4.24 7.00 22.01
CA PRO A 21 -3.01 7.58 22.56
C PRO A 21 -1.81 6.98 21.82
N ILE A 22 -1.01 7.83 21.17
CA ILE A 22 0.14 7.42 20.36
C ILE A 22 1.40 8.03 20.95
N GLN A 23 2.41 7.20 21.20
CA GLN A 23 3.72 7.65 21.65
C GLN A 23 4.57 8.04 20.42
N LYS A 24 5.52 8.96 20.54
CA LYS A 24 6.42 9.33 19.43
C LYS A 24 7.15 8.14 18.79
N SER A 25 7.40 7.08 19.56
CA SER A 25 7.99 5.83 19.06
C SER A 25 7.08 5.07 18.10
N ASP A 26 5.76 5.16 18.27
CA ASP A 26 4.79 4.43 17.47
C ASP A 26 4.70 4.96 16.04
N ILE A 27 5.00 6.25 15.82
CA ILE A 27 5.06 6.86 14.48
C ILE A 27 6.10 6.13 13.61
N VAL A 28 7.27 5.84 14.18
CA VAL A 28 8.34 5.09 13.50
C VAL A 28 7.86 3.68 13.13
N TRP A 29 7.14 3.03 14.05
CA TRP A 29 6.57 1.71 13.80
C TRP A 29 5.47 1.74 12.74
N ILE A 30 4.62 2.77 12.70
CA ILE A 30 3.57 2.97 11.68
C ILE A 30 4.21 3.04 10.28
N GLU A 31 5.34 3.72 10.14
CA GLU A 31 6.08 3.82 8.89
C GLU A 31 6.83 2.53 8.53
N ASN A 32 7.53 1.93 9.48
CA ASN A 32 8.28 0.68 9.24
C ASN A 32 7.35 -0.49 8.88
N THR A 33 6.18 -0.53 9.51
CA THR A 33 5.14 -1.53 9.24
C THR A 33 4.64 -1.45 7.79
N PHE A 34 4.53 -0.25 7.23
CA PHE A 34 4.21 -0.09 5.80
C PHE A 34 5.29 -0.69 4.90
N MET A 35 6.57 -0.47 5.20
CA MET A 35 7.69 -1.07 4.45
C MET A 35 7.69 -2.59 4.56
N LEU A 36 7.53 -3.13 5.78
CA LEU A 36 7.44 -4.57 6.03
C LEU A 36 6.30 -5.23 5.24
N GLY A 37 5.13 -4.57 5.19
CA GLY A 37 4.02 -5.03 4.36
C GLY A 37 4.35 -5.05 2.85
N GLY A 38 5.10 -4.05 2.38
CA GLY A 38 5.62 -4.02 1.02
C GLY A 38 6.56 -5.19 0.71
N PHE A 39 7.51 -5.48 1.60
CA PHE A 39 8.45 -6.61 1.43
C PHE A 39 7.74 -7.96 1.46
N ALA A 40 6.82 -8.16 2.41
CA ALA A 40 6.05 -9.40 2.52
C ALA A 40 5.17 -9.68 1.29
N ARG A 41 4.74 -8.63 0.58
CA ARG A 41 3.96 -8.76 -0.67
C ARG A 41 4.78 -9.31 -1.83
N ILE A 42 6.08 -9.06 -1.90
CA ILE A 42 6.94 -9.39 -3.06
C ILE A 42 6.78 -10.87 -3.53
N PRO A 43 6.97 -11.89 -2.67
CA PRO A 43 6.78 -13.28 -3.09
C PRO A 43 5.34 -13.58 -3.54
N PHE A 44 4.36 -12.94 -2.92
CA PHE A 44 2.94 -13.08 -3.26
C PHE A 44 2.63 -12.49 -4.64
N THR A 45 3.27 -11.38 -5.00
CA THR A 45 3.13 -10.76 -6.32
C THR A 45 3.71 -11.66 -7.42
N ILE A 46 4.88 -12.26 -7.20
CA ILE A 46 5.49 -13.20 -8.15
C ILE A 46 4.55 -14.39 -8.40
N PHE A 47 3.97 -14.95 -7.34
CA PHE A 47 3.00 -16.03 -7.44
C PHE A 47 1.70 -15.61 -8.14
N ALA A 48 1.15 -14.45 -7.77
CA ALA A 48 -0.08 -13.92 -8.36
C ALA A 48 0.07 -13.61 -9.86
N LEU A 49 1.23 -13.10 -10.29
CA LEU A 49 1.52 -12.84 -11.70
C LEU A 49 1.57 -14.13 -12.52
N ASN A 50 2.19 -15.18 -11.98
CA ASN A 50 2.30 -16.47 -12.65
C ASN A 50 0.97 -17.25 -12.70
N ARG A 51 0.10 -17.10 -11.70
CA ARG A 51 -1.12 -17.93 -11.57
C ARG A 51 -2.42 -17.23 -11.94
N PHE A 52 -2.59 -15.96 -11.57
CA PHE A 52 -3.88 -15.25 -11.65
C PHE A 52 -4.02 -14.32 -12.86
N GLY A 53 -2.94 -14.04 -13.58
CA GLY A 53 -2.96 -13.15 -14.74
C GLY A 53 -3.03 -11.67 -14.37
N ARG A 54 -2.41 -10.82 -15.20
CA ARG A 54 -2.17 -9.39 -14.95
C ARG A 54 -3.42 -8.56 -14.58
N LYS A 55 -4.59 -8.86 -15.15
CA LYS A 55 -5.84 -8.10 -14.89
C LYS A 55 -6.33 -8.28 -13.45
N ASN A 56 -6.20 -9.50 -12.92
CA ASN A 56 -6.67 -9.83 -11.58
C ASN A 56 -5.76 -9.21 -10.50
N SER A 57 -4.45 -9.10 -10.76
CA SER A 57 -3.52 -8.43 -9.84
C SER A 57 -3.87 -6.96 -9.60
N ILE A 58 -4.29 -6.23 -10.64
CA ILE A 58 -4.72 -4.82 -10.51
C ILE A 58 -6.00 -4.72 -9.68
N LEU A 59 -6.95 -5.62 -9.93
CA LEU A 59 -8.25 -5.63 -9.26
C LEU A 59 -8.09 -5.98 -7.76
N ILE A 60 -7.23 -6.94 -7.45
CA ILE A 60 -6.85 -7.30 -6.07
C ILE A 60 -6.17 -6.13 -5.37
N ALA A 61 -5.28 -5.39 -6.04
CA ALA A 61 -4.64 -4.20 -5.47
C ALA A 61 -5.65 -3.10 -5.14
N ALA A 62 -6.63 -2.87 -6.03
CA ALA A 62 -7.70 -1.90 -5.80
C ALA A 62 -8.58 -2.27 -4.59
N VAL A 63 -8.98 -3.55 -4.50
CA VAL A 63 -9.78 -4.07 -3.37
C VAL A 63 -9.01 -3.92 -2.05
N GLN A 64 -7.73 -4.29 -2.02
CA GLN A 64 -6.93 -4.15 -0.80
C GLN A 64 -6.69 -2.70 -0.41
N SER A 65 -6.59 -1.79 -1.38
CA SER A 65 -6.54 -0.36 -1.08
C SER A 65 -7.85 0.11 -0.43
N LEU A 66 -9.02 -0.30 -0.94
CA LEU A 66 -10.32 0.01 -0.33
C LEU A 66 -10.40 -0.51 1.12
N ILE A 67 -10.01 -1.76 1.36
CA ILE A 67 -10.00 -2.36 2.71
C ILE A 67 -9.10 -1.55 3.65
N ALA A 68 -7.91 -1.14 3.20
CA ALA A 68 -7.01 -0.32 4.02
C ALA A 68 -7.61 1.06 4.36
N TRP A 69 -8.37 1.67 3.46
CA TRP A 69 -9.07 2.93 3.74
C TRP A 69 -10.21 2.76 4.75
N ILE A 70 -10.98 1.68 4.64
CA ILE A 70 -12.05 1.36 5.59
C ILE A 70 -11.47 1.12 6.98
N LEU A 71 -10.39 0.33 7.10
CA LEU A 71 -9.72 0.08 8.37
C LEU A 71 -9.18 1.36 9.03
N LYS A 72 -8.65 2.31 8.23
CA LYS A 72 -8.21 3.61 8.75
C LYS A 72 -9.38 4.46 9.25
N ALA A 73 -10.54 4.38 8.58
CA ALA A 73 -11.73 5.11 9.00
C ALA A 73 -12.33 4.54 10.29
N SER A 74 -12.21 3.23 10.52
CA SER A 74 -12.66 2.55 11.74
C SER A 74 -11.56 2.40 12.80
N ALA A 75 -10.49 3.19 12.73
CA ALA A 75 -9.33 3.04 13.62
C ALA A 75 -9.68 3.49 15.05
N GLY A 76 -9.96 2.51 15.93
CA GLY A 76 -10.18 2.74 17.36
C GLY A 76 -8.96 2.43 18.25
N SER A 77 -7.86 1.93 17.68
CA SER A 77 -6.65 1.55 18.43
C SER A 77 -5.41 1.59 17.54
N VAL A 78 -4.22 1.75 18.13
CA VAL A 78 -2.93 1.81 17.40
C VAL A 78 -2.68 0.52 16.61
N GLU A 79 -3.10 -0.63 17.14
CA GLU A 79 -2.95 -1.92 16.48
C GLU A 79 -3.71 -2.01 15.14
N VAL A 80 -4.91 -1.43 15.08
CA VAL A 80 -5.71 -1.38 13.85
C VAL A 80 -5.03 -0.49 12.81
N LEU A 81 -4.35 0.58 13.25
CA LEU A 81 -3.54 1.43 12.36
C LEU A 81 -2.33 0.67 11.81
N TYR A 82 -1.65 -0.15 12.62
CA TYR A 82 -0.57 -1.02 12.15
C TYR A 82 -1.07 -2.02 11.10
N ALA A 83 -2.18 -2.71 11.36
CA ALA A 83 -2.78 -3.65 10.41
C ALA A 83 -3.20 -2.95 9.11
N ALA A 84 -3.83 -1.78 9.21
CA ALA A 84 -4.23 -0.99 8.05
C ALA A 84 -3.01 -0.58 7.20
N ARG A 85 -1.89 -0.22 7.84
CA ARG A 85 -0.63 0.14 7.17
C ARG A 85 0.04 -1.04 6.50
N LEU A 86 0.02 -2.23 7.11
CA LEU A 86 0.47 -3.46 6.43
C LEU A 86 -0.31 -3.65 5.14
N ILE A 87 -1.64 -3.67 5.23
CA ILE A 87 -2.51 -3.91 4.07
C ILE A 87 -2.31 -2.82 3.00
N GLN A 88 -2.12 -1.57 3.41
CA GLN A 88 -1.80 -0.48 2.52
C GLN A 88 -0.46 -0.68 1.79
N GLY A 89 0.59 -1.09 2.52
CA GLY A 89 1.91 -1.39 1.95
C GLY A 89 1.87 -2.56 0.98
N PHE A 90 1.10 -3.60 1.33
CA PHE A 90 0.76 -4.68 0.42
C PHE A 90 0.11 -4.12 -0.85
N ALA A 91 -0.96 -3.32 -0.76
CA ALA A 91 -1.70 -2.79 -1.92
C ALA A 91 -0.84 -1.88 -2.81
N GLY A 92 -0.01 -1.03 -2.20
CA GLY A 92 0.90 -0.13 -2.91
C GLY A 92 1.92 -0.89 -3.76
N ASN A 93 2.56 -1.93 -3.20
CA ASN A 93 3.50 -2.76 -3.94
C ASN A 93 2.84 -3.49 -5.12
N ALA A 94 1.64 -4.05 -4.93
CA ALA A 94 0.91 -4.72 -6.00
C ALA A 94 0.54 -3.76 -7.15
N ALA A 95 0.13 -2.52 -6.84
CA ALA A 95 -0.13 -1.49 -7.83
C ALA A 95 1.15 -1.10 -8.60
N PHE A 96 2.26 -0.92 -7.88
CA PHE A 96 3.55 -0.54 -8.47
C PHE A 96 4.10 -1.59 -9.43
N VAL A 97 3.93 -2.88 -9.13
CA VAL A 97 4.37 -3.96 -10.04
C VAL A 97 3.39 -4.15 -11.20
N SER A 98 2.09 -4.08 -10.95
CA SER A 98 1.08 -4.38 -11.98
C SER A 98 0.90 -3.26 -13.01
N ALA A 99 1.10 -1.99 -12.64
CA ALA A 99 0.98 -0.84 -13.53
C ALA A 99 1.94 -0.89 -14.75
N PRO A 100 3.28 -0.93 -14.59
CA PRO A 100 4.21 -1.01 -15.73
C PRO A 100 4.05 -2.32 -16.50
N MET A 101 3.72 -3.42 -15.82
CA MET A 101 3.44 -4.71 -16.47
C MET A 101 2.22 -4.66 -17.40
N TYR A 102 1.14 -3.99 -16.99
CA TYR A 102 -0.04 -3.83 -17.81
C TYR A 102 0.21 -2.85 -18.96
N MET A 103 0.88 -1.72 -18.69
CA MET A 103 1.30 -0.77 -19.72
C MET A 103 2.18 -1.44 -20.78
N ALA A 104 3.16 -2.26 -20.39
CA ALA A 104 4.02 -3.01 -21.30
C ALA A 104 3.27 -4.08 -22.13
N LYS A 105 2.05 -4.46 -21.74
CA LYS A 105 1.20 -5.39 -22.51
C LYS A 105 0.42 -4.69 -23.62
N ILE A 106 0.01 -3.44 -23.39
CA ILE A 106 -0.78 -2.63 -24.33
C ILE A 106 0.13 -1.79 -25.23
N ALA A 107 1.33 -1.44 -24.74
CA ALA A 107 2.30 -0.66 -25.50
C ALA A 107 2.85 -1.44 -26.71
N ASP A 108 2.91 -0.74 -27.84
CA ASP A 108 3.49 -1.23 -29.08
C ASP A 108 4.98 -1.59 -28.90
N LYS A 109 5.49 -2.56 -29.66
CA LYS A 109 6.85 -3.14 -29.47
C LYS A 109 7.96 -2.07 -29.47
N LYS A 110 7.75 -0.92 -30.13
CA LYS A 110 8.73 0.18 -30.24
C LYS A 110 8.87 1.06 -28.99
N ILE A 111 7.89 1.12 -28.09
CA ILE A 111 7.88 2.05 -26.93
C ILE A 111 8.06 1.33 -25.58
N ARG A 112 8.14 0.00 -25.57
CA ARG A 112 8.29 -0.81 -24.34
C ARG A 112 9.56 -0.48 -23.53
N GLY A 113 10.63 -0.02 -24.17
CA GLY A 113 11.86 0.40 -23.48
C GLY A 113 11.73 1.74 -22.75
N PHE A 114 10.94 2.67 -23.28
CA PHE A 114 10.74 3.99 -22.68
C PHE A 114 9.77 3.93 -21.49
N LEU A 115 8.72 3.11 -21.57
CA LEU A 115 7.71 2.95 -20.50
C LEU A 115 8.17 2.08 -19.33
N GLY A 116 9.25 1.31 -19.48
CA GLY A 116 9.83 0.47 -18.41
C GLY A 116 10.98 1.12 -17.65
N ALA A 117 11.41 2.32 -18.05
CA ALA A 117 12.56 3.04 -17.48
C ALA A 117 12.19 4.08 -16.42
N CYS A 118 10.89 4.23 -16.09
CA CYS A 118 10.41 5.10 -15.02
C CYS A 118 9.73 4.30 -13.91
#